data_AF-A0A2V7SGI7-F1
#
_entry.id   AF-A0A2V7SGI7-F1
#
_cell.length_a   1.000
_cell.length_b   1.000
_cell.length_c   1.000
_cell.angle_alpha   90.00
_cell.angle_beta   90.00
_cell.angle_gamma   90.00
#
_symmetry.space_group_name_H-M   'P 1'
#
loop_
_entity.id
_entity.type
_entity.pdbx_description
1 polymer ?
#
loop_
_entity_poly.entity_id
_entity_poly.type
_entity_poly.pdbx_seq_one_letter_code
_entity_poly.pdbx_strand_id
1 'polypeptide(L)'
;TTTPVTERTFNQIQRLGNPLVSEVFLAKRSHPVHGSLGPAQDVQYISAELKDFVKNVAGRNATVQNTLAAVLLPDELIIQTDKDPATAGWLSWALANGWGGRKLTDDVVDAGLDAIFGPLLDPNNTSPGLETDNVGANDVAFGATFPYLAAPH
;
A
#
# COMPACT_ATOMS: atom_id res chain seq x y z
N THR A 1 3.83 -34.48 27.26
CA THR A 1 2.45 -34.02 26.95
C THR A 1 2.38 -32.54 27.24
N THR A 2 2.61 -31.70 26.23
CA THR A 2 2.60 -30.24 26.39
C THR A 2 1.24 -29.69 25.98
N THR A 3 0.30 -29.68 26.91
CA THR A 3 -0.97 -28.94 26.74
C THR A 3 -0.65 -27.44 26.67
N PRO A 4 -1.00 -26.69 25.61
CA PRO A 4 -1.14 -25.25 25.73
C PRO A 4 -2.47 -25.01 26.47
N VAL A 5 -2.44 -24.57 27.74
CA VAL A 5 -2.48 -23.16 28.19
C VAL A 5 -3.78 -22.46 27.73
N THR A 6 -4.56 -22.02 28.73
CA THR A 6 -5.75 -21.16 28.73
C THR A 6 -6.22 -20.63 27.38
N GLU A 7 -7.49 -20.87 27.03
CA GLU A 7 -8.13 -20.32 25.82
C GLU A 7 -7.98 -18.78 25.82
N ARG A 8 -7.22 -18.25 24.85
CA ARG A 8 -7.02 -16.82 24.66
C ARG A 8 -7.73 -16.40 23.39
N THR A 9 -8.69 -15.48 23.52
CA THR A 9 -9.32 -14.83 22.37
C THR A 9 -8.59 -13.54 22.06
N PHE A 10 -8.12 -13.38 20.83
CA PHE A 10 -7.53 -12.13 20.35
C PHE A 10 -8.58 -11.35 19.56
N ASN A 11 -8.69 -10.05 19.82
CA ASN A 11 -9.49 -9.15 19.00
C ASN A 11 -8.56 -8.35 18.08
N GLN A 12 -8.82 -8.38 16.78
CA GLN A 12 -8.08 -7.58 15.82
C GLN A 12 -8.50 -6.11 15.96
N ILE A 13 -7.54 -5.20 16.11
CA ILE A 13 -7.79 -3.76 16.26
C ILE A 13 -7.34 -2.97 15.02
N GLN A 14 -6.32 -3.45 14.34
CA GLN A 14 -5.69 -2.78 13.19
C GLN A 14 -5.04 -3.87 12.32
N ARG A 15 -4.99 -3.61 11.00
CA ARG A 15 -4.20 -4.38 10.05
C ARG A 15 -3.04 -3.54 9.54
N LEU A 16 -1.92 -4.20 9.23
CA LEU A 16 -0.83 -3.62 8.46
C LEU A 16 -0.82 -4.31 7.10
N GLY A 17 -1.56 -3.74 6.15
CA GLY A 17 -1.62 -4.22 4.78
C GLY A 17 -0.67 -3.46 3.85
N ASN A 18 -1.19 -3.04 2.70
CA ASN A 18 -0.49 -2.18 1.76
C ASN A 18 -0.20 -0.81 2.40
N PRO A 19 0.99 -0.21 2.13
CA PRO A 19 1.23 1.20 2.38
C PRO A 19 0.06 2.08 1.92
N LEU A 20 -0.20 3.15 2.68
CA LEU A 20 -1.18 4.21 2.39
C LEU A 20 -2.68 3.81 2.47
N VAL A 21 -3.06 2.54 2.42
CA VAL A 21 -4.48 2.12 2.36
C VAL A 21 -5.29 2.71 3.53
N SER A 22 -4.90 2.45 4.77
CA SER A 22 -5.64 2.96 5.93
C SER A 22 -5.46 4.45 6.17
N GLU A 23 -4.30 5.02 5.87
CA GLU A 23 -3.95 6.39 6.25
C GLU A 23 -4.38 7.44 5.23
N VAL A 24 -4.42 7.07 3.94
CA VAL A 24 -4.69 8.00 2.83
C VAL A 24 -6.11 7.84 2.32
N PHE A 25 -6.52 6.60 2.01
CA PHE A 25 -7.77 6.37 1.30
C PHE A 25 -8.99 6.28 2.21
N LEU A 26 -8.80 5.95 3.49
CA LEU A 26 -9.89 5.76 4.44
C LEU A 26 -9.96 6.93 5.42
N ALA A 27 -11.16 7.43 5.68
CA ALA A 27 -11.35 8.43 6.71
C ALA A 27 -11.10 7.81 8.09
N LYS A 28 -10.60 8.62 9.05
CA LYS A 28 -10.29 8.14 10.40
C LYS A 28 -11.44 7.40 11.10
N ARG A 29 -12.69 7.81 10.81
CA ARG A 29 -13.92 7.18 11.32
C ARG A 29 -14.11 5.73 10.86
N SER A 30 -13.52 5.33 9.73
CA SER A 30 -13.65 4.00 9.13
C SER A 30 -12.58 3.02 9.61
N HIS A 31 -11.55 3.48 10.33
CA HIS A 31 -10.48 2.61 10.86
C HIS A 31 -10.99 1.46 11.74
N PRO A 32 -11.97 1.64 12.66
CA PRO A 32 -12.46 0.52 13.46
C PRO A 32 -13.11 -0.59 12.61
N VAL A 33 -13.76 -0.23 11.51
CA VAL A 33 -14.35 -1.20 10.57
C VAL A 33 -13.22 -1.90 9.81
N HIS A 34 -12.32 -1.15 9.18
CA HIS A 34 -11.16 -1.71 8.48
C HIS A 34 -10.29 -2.62 9.36
N GLY A 35 -10.09 -2.23 10.62
CA GLY A 35 -9.27 -2.95 11.59
C GLY A 35 -9.93 -4.21 12.15
N SER A 36 -11.25 -4.36 12.03
CA SER A 36 -12.00 -5.53 12.53
C SER A 36 -12.41 -6.52 11.44
N LEU A 37 -12.33 -6.15 10.16
CA LEU A 37 -12.58 -7.03 9.02
C LEU A 37 -11.33 -7.82 8.61
N GLY A 38 -11.54 -8.96 7.96
CA GLY A 38 -10.47 -9.72 7.31
C GLY A 38 -10.25 -9.27 5.85
N PRO A 39 -9.05 -9.50 5.26
CA PRO A 39 -8.73 -9.07 3.89
C PRO A 39 -9.74 -9.49 2.81
N ALA A 40 -10.34 -10.68 2.96
CA ALA A 40 -11.37 -11.19 2.06
C ALA A 40 -12.62 -10.29 1.94
N GLN A 41 -12.83 -9.39 2.90
CA GLN A 41 -13.99 -8.50 2.96
C GLN A 41 -13.69 -7.10 2.39
N ASP A 42 -12.43 -6.79 2.07
CA ASP A 42 -12.01 -5.43 1.75
C ASP A 42 -12.68 -4.86 0.50
N VAL A 43 -12.72 -5.65 -0.57
CA VAL A 43 -13.36 -5.24 -1.82
C VAL A 43 -14.83 -4.85 -1.57
N GLN A 44 -15.52 -5.55 -0.66
CA GLN A 44 -16.92 -5.27 -0.32
C GLN A 44 -17.08 -4.00 0.53
N TYR A 45 -16.24 -3.81 1.56
CA TYR A 45 -16.49 -2.79 2.58
C TYR A 45 -15.67 -1.50 2.42
N ILE A 46 -14.51 -1.55 1.75
CA ILE A 46 -13.62 -0.39 1.64
C ILE A 46 -13.45 0.13 0.21
N SER A 47 -13.82 -0.65 -0.82
CA SER A 47 -13.66 -0.20 -2.21
C SER A 47 -14.40 1.10 -2.53
N ALA A 48 -15.57 1.33 -1.94
CA ALA A 48 -16.34 2.55 -2.19
C ALA A 48 -15.59 3.79 -1.66
N GLU A 49 -15.13 3.75 -0.40
CA GLU A 49 -14.44 4.88 0.23
C GLU A 49 -13.10 5.17 -0.44
N LEU A 50 -12.34 4.14 -0.81
CA LEU A 50 -11.11 4.30 -1.58
C LEU A 50 -11.36 5.01 -2.92
N LYS A 51 -12.36 4.55 -3.69
CA LYS A 51 -12.70 5.16 -4.98
C LYS A 51 -13.22 6.59 -4.81
N ASP A 52 -13.98 6.86 -3.75
CA ASP A 52 -14.46 8.20 -3.42
C ASP A 52 -13.33 9.16 -3.07
N PHE A 53 -12.28 8.71 -2.36
CA PHE A 53 -11.07 9.51 -2.15
C PHE A 53 -10.40 9.84 -3.49
N VAL A 54 -10.14 8.81 -4.31
CA VAL A 54 -9.46 8.97 -5.61
C VAL A 54 -10.24 9.90 -6.55
N LYS A 55 -11.57 9.85 -6.51
CA LYS A 55 -12.45 10.73 -7.27
C LYS A 55 -12.48 12.16 -6.74
N ASN A 56 -12.85 12.32 -5.47
CA ASN A 56 -13.28 13.61 -4.93
C ASN A 56 -12.13 14.42 -4.32
N VAL A 57 -11.07 13.74 -3.86
CA VAL A 57 -9.88 14.37 -3.29
C VAL A 57 -8.77 14.44 -4.33
N ALA A 58 -8.43 13.29 -4.95
CA ALA A 58 -7.36 13.26 -5.95
C ALA A 58 -7.79 13.72 -7.36
N GLY A 59 -9.08 13.94 -7.60
CA GLY A 59 -9.58 14.47 -8.87
C GLY A 59 -9.38 13.53 -10.07
N ARG A 60 -9.25 12.21 -9.81
CA ARG A 60 -8.92 11.22 -10.83
C ARG A 60 -10.16 10.58 -11.44
N ASN A 61 -10.04 10.21 -12.71
CA ASN A 61 -11.10 9.54 -13.46
C ASN A 61 -11.41 8.11 -12.96
N ALA A 62 -12.51 7.55 -13.46
CA ALA A 62 -13.00 6.24 -13.06
C ALA A 62 -12.03 5.09 -13.39
N THR A 63 -11.20 5.22 -14.43
CA THR A 63 -10.19 4.22 -14.77
C THR A 63 -9.16 4.11 -13.65
N VAL A 64 -8.60 5.24 -13.21
CA VAL A 64 -7.63 5.29 -12.10
C VAL A 64 -8.25 4.79 -10.79
N GLN A 65 -9.48 5.19 -10.48
CA GLN A 65 -10.22 4.69 -9.31
C GLN A 65 -10.32 3.16 -9.30
N ASN A 66 -10.69 2.56 -10.44
CA ASN A 66 -10.83 1.11 -10.55
C ASN A 66 -9.49 0.40 -10.52
N THR A 67 -8.45 0.95 -11.15
CA THR A 67 -7.10 0.39 -11.11
C THR A 67 -6.54 0.38 -9.69
N LEU A 68 -6.58 1.52 -8.97
CA LEU A 68 -6.09 1.57 -7.59
C LEU A 68 -6.87 0.62 -6.66
N ALA A 69 -8.19 0.55 -6.80
CA ALA A 69 -8.99 -0.39 -6.02
C ALA A 69 -8.60 -1.86 -6.32
N ALA A 70 -8.29 -2.21 -7.57
CA ALA A 70 -7.89 -3.57 -7.94
C ALA A 70 -6.45 -3.92 -7.52
N VAL A 71 -5.57 -2.92 -7.42
CA VAL A 71 -4.16 -3.08 -7.06
C VAL A 71 -3.96 -3.10 -5.53
N LEU A 72 -4.79 -2.38 -4.78
CA LEU A 72 -4.59 -2.20 -3.33
C LEU A 72 -5.53 -3.05 -2.47
N LEU A 73 -6.58 -3.64 -3.08
CA LEU A 73 -7.54 -4.50 -2.38
C LEU A 73 -7.48 -5.94 -2.94
N PRO A 74 -7.46 -6.98 -2.08
CA PRO A 74 -7.46 -6.94 -0.62
C PRO A 74 -6.22 -6.23 -0.04
N ASP A 75 -6.38 -5.63 1.15
CA ASP A 75 -5.32 -4.85 1.81
C ASP A 75 -4.25 -5.77 2.40
N GLU A 76 -3.45 -6.35 1.51
CA GLU A 76 -2.33 -7.24 1.79
C GLU A 76 -1.21 -7.06 0.77
N LEU A 77 0.04 -7.26 1.20
CA LEU A 77 1.18 -7.28 0.30
C LEU A 77 1.23 -8.61 -0.44
N ILE A 78 0.99 -8.56 -1.75
CA ILE A 78 0.97 -9.75 -2.60
C ILE A 78 2.38 -10.06 -3.11
N ILE A 79 2.74 -11.35 -3.08
CA ILE A 79 3.97 -11.88 -3.65
C ILE A 79 3.63 -12.98 -4.66
N GLN A 80 4.07 -12.79 -5.91
CA GLN A 80 3.90 -13.73 -7.01
C GLN A 80 5.16 -14.62 -7.09
N THR A 81 5.12 -15.75 -6.40
CA THR A 81 6.28 -16.67 -6.26
C THR A 81 6.68 -17.38 -7.56
N ASP A 82 5.89 -17.24 -8.63
CA ASP A 82 6.17 -17.72 -9.97
C ASP A 82 6.98 -16.73 -10.84
N LYS A 83 7.22 -15.50 -10.37
CA LYS A 83 7.99 -14.47 -11.08
C LYS A 83 9.48 -14.51 -10.74
N ASP A 84 10.29 -13.63 -11.32
CA ASP A 84 11.69 -13.46 -10.93
C ASP A 84 11.78 -12.54 -9.70
N PRO A 85 12.36 -12.97 -8.55
CA PRO A 85 12.57 -12.11 -7.38
C PRO A 85 13.27 -10.77 -7.66
N ALA A 86 14.10 -10.68 -8.71
CA ALA A 86 14.74 -9.43 -9.11
C ALA A 86 13.73 -8.34 -9.48
N THR A 87 12.52 -8.73 -9.91
CA THR A 87 11.40 -7.84 -10.27
C THR A 87 10.54 -7.42 -9.09
N ALA A 88 10.97 -7.68 -7.85
CA ALA A 88 10.24 -7.26 -6.66
C ALA A 88 10.05 -5.74 -6.60
N GLY A 89 9.00 -5.31 -5.91
CA GLY A 89 8.63 -3.91 -5.75
C GLY A 89 7.16 -3.78 -5.38
N TRP A 90 6.80 -2.78 -4.58
CA TRP A 90 5.45 -2.64 -4.00
C TRP A 90 4.29 -2.87 -4.98
N LEU A 91 4.24 -2.13 -6.09
CA LEU A 91 3.15 -2.24 -7.07
C LEU A 91 3.47 -3.18 -8.24
N SER A 92 4.65 -3.81 -8.24
CA SER A 92 5.16 -4.57 -9.39
C SER A 92 4.28 -5.77 -9.75
N TRP A 93 3.65 -6.41 -8.76
CA TRP A 93 2.80 -7.58 -8.98
C TRP A 93 1.62 -7.29 -9.91
N ALA A 94 1.05 -6.08 -9.82
CA ALA A 94 -0.13 -5.68 -10.58
C ALA A 94 0.21 -4.79 -11.77
N LEU A 95 1.20 -3.89 -11.63
CA LEU A 95 1.49 -2.86 -12.63
C LEU A 95 2.69 -3.18 -13.53
N ALA A 96 3.47 -4.23 -13.20
CA ALA A 96 4.68 -4.58 -13.95
C ALA A 96 4.84 -6.09 -14.20
N ASN A 97 3.84 -6.93 -13.89
CA ASN A 97 3.92 -8.40 -13.95
C ASN A 97 5.16 -8.96 -13.20
N GLY A 98 5.52 -8.30 -12.10
CA GLY A 98 6.70 -8.61 -11.28
C GLY A 98 6.38 -9.43 -10.04
N TRP A 99 7.41 -9.68 -9.24
CA TRP A 99 7.34 -10.50 -8.03
C TRP A 99 6.46 -9.92 -6.92
N GLY A 100 6.25 -8.60 -6.87
CA GLY A 100 5.52 -7.96 -5.77
C GLY A 100 6.36 -7.79 -4.51
N GLY A 101 5.70 -7.85 -3.35
CA GLY A 101 6.32 -7.59 -2.05
C GLY A 101 6.71 -6.12 -1.89
N ARG A 102 7.75 -5.81 -1.11
CA ARG A 102 8.31 -4.47 -0.96
C ARG A 102 9.81 -4.56 -0.74
N LYS A 103 10.60 -3.87 -1.56
CA LYS A 103 12.05 -3.77 -1.35
C LYS A 103 12.35 -2.74 -0.27
N LEU A 104 13.48 -2.89 0.40
CA LEU A 104 13.98 -1.88 1.35
C LEU A 104 14.23 -0.53 0.68
N THR A 105 14.58 -0.55 -0.60
CA THR A 105 14.86 0.63 -1.43
C THR A 105 13.65 1.13 -2.21
N ASP A 106 12.45 0.56 -2.00
CA ASP A 106 11.24 1.08 -2.64
C ASP A 106 10.88 2.42 -1.99
N ASP A 107 10.82 3.48 -2.80
CA ASP A 107 10.21 4.73 -2.38
C ASP A 107 8.69 4.62 -2.50
N VAL A 108 8.07 4.05 -1.46
CA VAL A 108 6.62 3.81 -1.43
C VAL A 108 5.81 5.10 -1.36
N VAL A 109 6.41 6.20 -0.89
CA VAL A 109 5.73 7.49 -0.80
C VAL A 109 5.64 8.08 -2.20
N ASP A 110 6.76 8.19 -2.92
CA ASP A 110 6.75 8.68 -4.31
C ASP A 110 5.95 7.75 -5.23
N ALA A 111 6.13 6.42 -5.11
CA ALA A 111 5.34 5.48 -5.92
C ALA A 111 3.83 5.60 -5.66
N GLY A 112 3.43 5.84 -4.41
CA GLY A 112 2.03 6.03 -4.03
C GLY A 112 1.47 7.37 -4.50
N LEU A 113 2.23 8.46 -4.32
CA LEU A 113 1.85 9.79 -4.77
C LEU A 113 1.77 9.86 -6.30
N ASP A 114 2.70 9.23 -7.03
CA ASP A 114 2.64 9.13 -8.49
C ASP A 114 1.43 8.29 -8.96
N ALA A 115 1.09 7.20 -8.25
CA ALA A 115 -0.11 6.43 -8.54
C ALA A 115 -1.42 7.21 -8.30
N ILE A 116 -1.47 8.01 -7.24
CA ILE A 116 -2.68 8.76 -6.83
C ILE A 116 -2.83 10.07 -7.62
N PHE A 117 -1.75 10.83 -7.74
CA PHE A 117 -1.75 12.21 -8.26
C PHE A 117 -0.97 12.34 -9.56
N GLY A 118 -0.01 11.47 -9.84
CA GLY A 118 0.92 11.61 -10.95
C GLY A 118 0.55 10.85 -12.23
N PRO A 119 1.48 10.83 -13.20
CA PRO A 119 1.28 10.21 -14.50
C PRO A 119 1.26 8.68 -14.51
N LEU A 120 1.66 7.99 -13.44
CA LEU A 120 1.83 6.52 -13.44
C LEU A 120 0.64 5.75 -14.05
N LEU A 121 -0.58 6.14 -13.68
CA LEU A 121 -1.82 5.45 -14.12
C LEU A 121 -2.57 6.20 -15.23
N ASP A 122 -2.39 7.51 -15.33
CA ASP A 122 -2.95 8.31 -16.43
C ASP A 122 -2.14 9.62 -16.59
N PRO A 123 -1.33 9.75 -17.65
CA PRO A 123 -0.50 10.94 -17.88
C PRO A 123 -1.31 12.18 -18.28
N ASN A 124 -2.60 12.04 -18.64
CA ASN A 124 -3.44 13.16 -19.06
C ASN A 124 -4.37 13.67 -17.96
N ASN A 125 -4.37 13.04 -16.78
CA ASN A 125 -5.22 13.42 -15.66
C ASN A 125 -4.42 13.49 -14.36
N THR A 126 -3.36 14.30 -14.33
CA THR A 126 -2.50 14.46 -13.16
C THR A 126 -2.91 15.65 -12.27
N SER A 127 -2.34 15.72 -11.08
CA SER A 127 -2.40 16.86 -10.16
C SER A 127 -0.98 17.39 -9.91
N PRO A 128 -0.51 18.32 -10.77
CA PRO A 128 0.84 18.88 -10.71
C PRO A 128 1.23 19.41 -9.33
N GLY A 129 2.39 18.97 -8.84
CA GLY A 129 2.99 19.36 -7.57
C GLY A 129 2.65 18.44 -6.39
N LEU A 130 1.93 17.34 -6.62
CA LEU A 130 1.54 16.35 -5.60
C LEU A 130 2.07 14.93 -5.88
N GLU A 131 2.93 14.78 -6.89
CA GLU A 131 3.41 13.47 -7.36
C GLU A 131 4.56 12.88 -6.53
N THR A 132 5.19 13.68 -5.68
CA THR A 132 6.37 13.30 -4.88
C THR A 132 6.36 14.03 -3.54
N ASP A 133 7.00 13.46 -2.53
CA ASP A 133 7.29 14.17 -1.27
C ASP A 133 8.54 15.06 -1.35
N ASN A 134 9.24 15.04 -2.49
CA ASN A 134 10.49 15.74 -2.80
C ASN A 134 11.70 15.25 -1.98
N VAL A 135 11.68 14.00 -1.51
CA VAL A 135 12.78 13.35 -0.76
C VAL A 135 13.34 12.17 -1.56
N GLY A 136 14.10 12.46 -2.61
CA GLY A 136 14.55 11.42 -3.55
C GLY A 136 15.65 10.46 -3.05
N ALA A 137 16.20 10.65 -1.84
CA ALA A 137 17.19 9.75 -1.26
C ALA A 137 17.32 9.91 0.26
N ASN A 138 17.75 8.83 0.92
CA ASN A 138 18.17 8.88 2.32
C ASN A 138 19.51 9.64 2.47
N ASP A 139 19.65 10.39 3.57
CA ASP A 139 20.90 11.05 3.94
C ASP A 139 22.06 10.04 4.15
N VAL A 140 21.72 8.84 4.65
CA VAL A 140 22.65 7.73 4.83
C VAL A 140 22.11 6.46 4.18
N ALA A 141 22.99 5.76 3.49
CA ALA A 141 22.68 4.50 2.83
C ALA A 141 22.30 3.40 3.84
N PHE A 142 21.46 2.47 3.41
CA PHE A 142 21.17 1.27 4.18
C PHE A 142 22.45 0.48 4.49
N GLY A 143 22.52 -0.08 5.69
CA GLY A 143 23.61 -0.96 6.10
C GLY A 143 23.59 -2.28 5.33
N ALA A 144 24.73 -2.97 5.30
CA ALA A 144 24.86 -4.30 4.68
C ALA A 144 24.42 -5.45 5.60
N THR A 145 24.12 -5.16 6.87
CA THR A 145 23.75 -6.16 7.88
C THR A 145 22.44 -5.78 8.57
N PHE A 146 21.59 -6.77 8.81
CA PHE A 146 20.34 -6.60 9.54
C PHE A 146 20.60 -5.91 10.91
N PRO A 147 19.81 -4.89 11.30
CA PRO A 147 18.51 -4.46 10.76
C PRO A 147 18.53 -3.53 9.52
N TYR A 148 19.64 -3.40 8.79
CA TYR A 148 19.84 -2.61 7.56
C TYR A 148 19.54 -1.09 7.67
N LEU A 149 18.86 -0.62 8.72
CA LEU A 149 18.64 0.80 9.00
C LEU A 149 19.94 1.49 9.47
N ALA A 150 20.16 2.69 8.96
CA ALA A 150 21.18 3.61 9.46
C ALA A 150 20.77 4.22 10.82
N ALA A 151 21.74 4.79 11.54
CA ALA A 151 21.44 5.55 12.76
C ALA A 151 20.73 6.88 12.44
N PRO A 152 19.86 7.39 13.32
CA PRO A 152 19.23 8.70 13.15
C PRO A 152 20.26 9.85 13.15
N HIS A 153 19.91 10.95 12.49
CA HIS A 153 20.64 12.22 12.50
C HIS A 153 19.96 13.27 13.37
#